data_AF-K2PKR1-F1
#
_entry.id   AF-K2PKR1-F1
#
_cell.length_a   1.000
_cell.length_b   1.000
_cell.length_c   1.000
_cell.angle_alpha   90.00
_cell.angle_beta   90.00
_cell.angle_gamma   90.00
#
_symmetry.space_group_name_H-M   'P 1'
#
loop_
_entity.id
_entity.type
_entity.pdbx_description
1 polymer ?
#
loop_
_entity_poly.entity_id
_entity_poly.type
_entity_poly.pdbx_seq_one_letter_code
_entity_poly.pdbx_strand_id
1 'polypeptide(L)' 'MEVKEALRYMEYLSFNEALDFLLTHPYVLQTPIIIDDHSLLIGYNEDEIRKFLPKAYRRHRL' A
#
# COMPACT_ATOMS: atom_id res chain seq x y z
N MET A 1 18.46 -2.13 8.27
CA MET A 1 18.37 -1.89 6.83
C MET A 1 17.34 -0.79 6.62
N GLU A 2 17.74 0.31 5.98
CA GLU A 2 16.78 1.37 5.63
C GLU A 2 15.76 0.84 4.62
N VAL A 3 14.51 1.31 4.66
CA VAL A 3 13.46 0.89 3.70
C VAL A 3 13.93 1.08 2.25
N LYS A 4 14.67 2.15 1.97
CA LYS A 4 15.24 2.43 0.64
C LYS A 4 16.25 1.37 0.18
N GLU A 5 17.03 0.84 1.10
CA GLU A 5 17.99 -0.23 0.81
C GLU A 5 17.28 -1.56 0.55
N ALA A 6 16.23 -1.85 1.33
CA ALA A 6 15.36 -3.02 1.13
C ALA A 6 14.74 -3.02 -0.27
N LEU A 7 14.17 -1.87 -0.69
CA LEU A 7 13.54 -1.73 -2.00
C LEU A 7 14.53 -1.92 -3.14
N ARG A 8 15.74 -1.37 -3.01
CA ARG A 8 16.81 -1.59 -4.00
C ARG A 8 17.23 -3.05 -4.10
N TYR A 9 17.34 -3.73 -2.96
CA TYR A 9 17.68 -5.15 -2.95
C TYR A 9 16.61 -6.00 -3.66
N MET A 10 15.33 -5.68 -3.44
CA MET A 10 14.21 -6.38 -4.06
C MET A 10 14.17 -6.26 -5.59
N GLU A 11 14.76 -5.23 -6.20
CA GLU A 11 14.85 -5.08 -7.66
C GLU A 11 15.67 -6.20 -8.32
N TYR A 12 16.50 -6.91 -7.55
CA TYR A 12 17.33 -8.02 -8.04
C TYR A 12 16.73 -9.41 -7.79
N LEU A 13 15.58 -9.48 -7.12
CA LEU A 13 14.93 -10.73 -6.76
C LEU A 13 13.90 -11.15 -7.83
N SER A 14 13.70 -12.45 -8.00
CA SER A 14 12.51 -12.95 -8.70
C SER A 14 11.24 -12.60 -7.91
N PHE A 15 10.07 -12.73 -8.54
CA PHE A 15 8.79 -12.43 -7.88
C PHE A 15 8.59 -13.23 -6.58
N ASN A 16 8.88 -14.53 -6.59
CA ASN A 16 8.70 -15.38 -5.41
C ASN A 16 9.71 -15.03 -4.30
N GLU A 17 10.96 -14.75 -4.66
CA GLU A 17 11.97 -14.33 -3.68
C GLU A 17 11.62 -12.96 -3.06
N ALA A 18 11.12 -12.03 -3.88
CA ALA A 18 10.64 -10.73 -3.40
C ALA A 18 9.41 -10.89 -2.48
N LEU A 19 8.52 -11.84 -2.78
CA LEU A 19 7.37 -12.18 -1.94
C LEU A 19 7.82 -12.74 -0.59
N ASP A 20 8.71 -13.74 -0.59
CA ASP A 20 9.27 -14.33 0.64
C ASP A 20 10.02 -13.28 1.47
N PHE A 21 10.76 -12.39 0.81
CA PHE A 21 11.44 -11.28 1.44
C PHE A 21 10.48 -10.29 2.11
N LEU A 22 9.39 -9.91 1.42
CA LEU A 22 8.33 -9.05 1.97
C LEU A 22 7.64 -9.68 3.18
N LEU A 23 7.33 -10.98 3.11
CA LEU A 23 6.72 -11.72 4.23
C LEU A 23 7.63 -11.76 5.46
N THR A 24 8.95 -11.80 5.25
CA THR A 24 9.96 -11.78 6.31
C THR A 24 10.19 -10.37 6.86
N HIS A 25 10.03 -9.33 6.02
CA HIS A 25 10.31 -7.93 6.35
C HIS A 25 9.09 -7.03 6.06
N PRO A 26 7.96 -7.19 6.77
CA PRO A 26 6.71 -6.48 6.45
C PRO A 26 6.80 -4.96 6.61
N TYR A 27 7.77 -4.44 7.38
CA TYR A 27 8.00 -3.00 7.54
C TYR A 27 8.39 -2.28 6.25
N VAL A 28 8.79 -3.01 5.21
CA VAL A 28 9.10 -2.47 3.88
C VAL A 28 7.82 -2.01 3.17
N LEU A 29 6.65 -2.55 3.55
CA LEU A 29 5.36 -2.14 3.01
C LEU A 29 4.95 -0.77 3.53
N GLN A 30 4.48 0.09 2.62
CA GLN A 30 3.87 1.35 3.00
C GLN A 30 2.48 1.11 3.60
N THR A 31 2.28 1.57 4.83
CA THR A 31 1.02 1.42 5.57
C THR A 31 0.35 2.78 5.81
N PRO A 32 -1.00 2.84 5.98
CA PRO A 32 -1.95 1.73 5.95
C PRO A 32 -2.19 1.19 4.53
N ILE A 33 -2.65 -0.06 4.43
CA ILE A 33 -3.13 -0.64 3.17
C ILE A 33 -4.62 -0.93 3.35
N ILE A 34 -5.48 -0.28 2.56
CA ILE A 34 -6.94 -0.45 2.61
C ILE A 34 -7.38 -0.98 1.25
N ILE A 35 -8.17 -2.05 1.25
CA ILE A 35 -8.59 -2.76 0.03
C ILE A 35 -10.09 -3.03 0.09
N ASP A 36 -10.80 -2.75 -1.00
CA ASP A 36 -12.15 -3.23 -1.29
C ASP A 36 -12.19 -3.87 -2.69
N ASP A 37 -13.37 -4.29 -3.16
CA ASP A 37 -13.53 -4.97 -4.47
C ASP A 37 -13.04 -4.15 -5.68
N HIS A 38 -12.94 -2.82 -5.56
CA HIS A 38 -12.69 -1.89 -6.66
C HIS A 38 -11.62 -0.82 -6.37
N SER A 39 -11.12 -0.75 -5.13
CA SER A 39 -10.29 0.33 -4.62
C SER A 39 -9.16 -0.23 -3.76
N LEU A 40 -7.97 0.35 -3.94
CA LEU A 40 -6.78 0.11 -3.16
C LEU A 40 -6.22 1.46 -2.71
N LEU A 41 -5.92 1.59 -1.43
CA LEU A 41 -5.16 2.70 -0.86
C LEU A 41 -3.90 2.15 -0.22
N ILE A 42 -2.76 2.76 -0.54
CA ILE A 42 -1.48 2.47 0.07
C ILE A 42 -0.96 3.78 0.67
N GLY A 43 -0.66 3.77 1.97
CA GLY A 43 -0.40 4.99 2.73
C GLY A 43 -1.67 5.76 3.05
N TYR A 44 -1.51 7.05 3.35
CA TYR A 44 -2.62 7.95 3.63
C TYR A 44 -2.70 9.04 2.59
N ASN A 45 -3.86 9.14 1.94
CA ASN A 45 -4.23 10.27 1.10
C ASN A 45 -5.71 10.58 1.34
N GLU A 46 -5.99 11.82 1.75
CA GLU A 46 -7.35 12.24 2.16
C GLU A 46 -8.36 12.25 1.00
N ASP A 47 -7.90 12.51 -0.23
CA ASP A 47 -8.78 12.50 -1.39
C ASP A 47 -9.05 11.07 -1.86
N GLU A 48 -8.05 10.19 -1.78
CA GLU A 48 -8.19 8.80 -2.20
C GLU A 48 -8.98 7.94 -1.21
N ILE A 49 -8.84 8.18 0.09
CA ILE A 49 -9.59 7.42 1.12
C ILE A 49 -11.10 7.62 0.99
N ARG A 50 -11.55 8.72 0.37
CA ARG A 50 -12.98 8.96 0.07
C ARG A 50 -13.58 7.94 -0.88
N LYS A 51 -12.77 7.22 -1.69
CA LYS A 51 -13.26 6.17 -2.60
C LYS A 51 -13.96 5.04 -1.85
N PHE A 52 -13.50 4.76 -0.63
CA PHE A 52 -14.04 3.75 0.28
C PHE A 52 -15.35 4.19 0.97
N LEU A 53 -15.72 5.48 0.89
CA LEU A 53 -17.00 5.95 1.39
C LEU A 53 -18.14 5.64 0.41
N PRO A 54 -19.37 5.42 0.90
CA PRO A 54 -20.54 5.27 0.02
C PRO A 54 -20.69 6.47 -0.90
N LYS A 55 -21.22 6.26 -2.12
CA LYS A 55 -21.28 7.27 -3.19
C LYS A 55 -21.87 8.61 -2.76
N ALA A 56 -22.86 8.59 -1.86
CA ALA A 56 -23.50 9.79 -1.31
C ALA A 56 -22.52 10.70 -0.54
N TYR A 57 -21.51 10.15 0.12
CA TYR A 57 -20.57 10.88 0.96
C TYR A 57 -19.29 11.31 0.24
N ARG A 58 -19.00 10.77 -0.94
CA ARG A 58 -17.72 11.03 -1.65
C ARG A 58 -17.48 12.50 -1.99
N ARG A 59 -18.55 13.23 -2.35
CA ARG A 59 -18.48 14.65 -2.72
C ARG A 59 -18.76 15.61 -1.57
N HIS A 60 -19.10 15.09 -0.40
CA HIS A 60 -19.38 15.95 0.74
C HIS A 60 -18.07 16.55 1.23
N ARG A 61 -17.89 17.85 1.05
CA ARG A 61 -16.88 18.60 1.82
C ARG A 61 -17.51 18.82 3.19
N LEU A 62 -16.83 18.35 4.24
CA LEU A 62 -17.13 18.74 5.61
C LEU A 62 -16.86 20.23 5.78
#